data_AF-A0AAU9SS03-F1
#
_entry.id   AF-A0AAU9SS03-F1
#
_cell.length_a   1.000
_cell.length_b   1.000
_cell.length_c   1.000
_cell.angle_alpha   90.00
_cell.angle_beta   90.00
_cell.angle_gamma   90.00
#
_symmetry.space_group_name_H-M   'P 1'
#
loop_
_entity.id
_entity.type
_entity.pdbx_description
1 polymer ?
#
loop_
_entity_poly.entity_id
_entity_poly.type
_entity_poly.pdbx_seq_one_letter_code
_entity_poly.pdbx_strand_id
1 'polypeptide(L)'
;MPIICVTTSSAEKEHEPKQDLDNDQSPPLNSNPFLPNLQSQIPNQFIWPDEEKPSIDTPELNVPLLDLWTQVSTPDASTLIAEACTKHGFFLVINHGVSESLISDAQRFMERFFDMPLIEKQRAKRKLGESYGYACSFTGRFSTKLPWKETLSFRFSNENSGSRTVQDYFSVTLGQEFERFGKVFQDYCDAMSSLSLNIMELLGLSLGVNREYFRGFFEENDSIMRLNHYPLCAQPDLTLVAFKSLLTINGDPFSPFPMPSSSISVTLSW
;
A
#
# COMPACT_ATOMS: atom_id res chain seq x y z
N MET A 1 -28.47 15.95 30.29
CA MET A 1 -29.66 15.22 30.77
C MET A 1 -29.85 14.01 29.87
N PRO A 2 -29.69 12.79 30.41
CA PRO A 2 -29.80 11.54 29.67
C PRO A 2 -31.28 11.12 29.55
N ILE A 3 -31.64 10.42 28.48
CA ILE A 3 -32.86 9.63 28.41
C ILE A 3 -32.45 8.17 28.29
N ILE A 4 -32.84 7.40 29.29
CA ILE A 4 -32.77 5.94 29.38
C ILE A 4 -34.06 5.38 28.79
N CYS A 5 -33.99 4.27 28.06
CA CYS A 5 -35.07 3.30 28.07
C CYS A 5 -34.51 1.87 27.95
N VAL A 6 -35.00 0.99 28.81
CA VAL A 6 -34.58 -0.41 29.03
C VAL A 6 -35.77 -1.32 28.72
N THR A 7 -35.44 -2.61 28.50
CA THR A 7 -36.25 -3.85 28.57
C THR A 7 -36.78 -4.32 27.20
N THR A 8 -36.77 -5.60 26.85
CA THR A 8 -36.81 -6.85 27.63
C THR A 8 -36.01 -7.96 26.94
N SER A 9 -35.41 -8.83 27.75
CA SER A 9 -34.83 -10.11 27.35
C SER A 9 -35.95 -11.12 27.06
N SER A 10 -35.85 -11.80 25.92
CA SER A 10 -36.47 -13.11 25.73
C SER A 10 -35.42 -14.04 25.11
N ALA A 11 -35.15 -15.13 25.82
CA ALA A 11 -34.20 -16.16 25.44
C ALA A 11 -34.82 -17.04 24.36
N GLU A 12 -34.17 -17.17 23.21
CA GLU A 12 -34.47 -18.21 22.23
C GLU A 12 -33.21 -19.01 21.89
N LYS A 13 -33.27 -20.27 22.35
CA LYS A 13 -32.52 -21.50 22.06
C LYS A 13 -31.30 -21.42 21.13
N GLU A 14 -30.17 -21.86 21.68
CA GLU A 14 -29.03 -22.40 20.94
C GLU A 14 -29.48 -23.46 19.92
N HIS A 15 -29.09 -23.26 18.66
CA HIS A 15 -29.16 -24.28 17.62
C HIS A 15 -27.75 -24.84 17.45
N GLU A 16 -27.57 -26.13 17.77
CA GLU A 16 -26.35 -26.87 17.45
C GLU A 16 -26.08 -26.79 15.94
N PRO A 17 -24.83 -26.57 15.49
CA PRO A 17 -24.51 -26.61 14.08
C PRO A 17 -24.57 -28.06 13.59
N LYS A 18 -25.52 -28.32 12.68
CA LYS A 18 -25.53 -29.54 11.85
C LYS A 18 -24.25 -29.58 11.02
N GLN A 19 -23.53 -30.69 11.12
CA GLN A 19 -22.42 -31.02 10.24
C GLN A 19 -22.98 -31.35 8.85
N ASP A 20 -23.06 -30.35 7.98
CA ASP A 20 -23.17 -30.59 6.54
C ASP A 20 -21.76 -30.83 6.00
N LEU A 21 -21.43 -32.12 5.86
CA LEU A 21 -20.27 -32.62 5.14
C LEU A 21 -20.52 -32.47 3.63
N ASP A 22 -20.43 -31.25 3.12
CA ASP A 22 -20.33 -31.02 1.68
C ASP A 22 -18.91 -30.59 1.32
N ASN A 23 -18.19 -31.56 0.75
CA ASN A 23 -17.07 -31.50 -0.17
C ASN A 23 -16.46 -30.10 -0.45
N ASP A 24 -15.78 -29.52 0.54
CA ASP A 24 -15.00 -28.30 0.38
C ASP A 24 -13.71 -28.63 -0.39
N GLN A 25 -13.73 -28.46 -1.71
CA GLN A 25 -12.53 -28.39 -2.54
C GLN A 25 -11.86 -27.00 -2.40
N SER A 26 -11.76 -26.48 -1.18
CA SER A 26 -10.89 -25.33 -0.93
C SER A 26 -9.44 -25.83 -1.05
N PRO A 27 -8.61 -25.21 -1.91
CA PRO A 27 -7.20 -25.54 -1.93
C PRO A 27 -6.62 -25.23 -0.55
N PRO A 28 -5.71 -26.06 -0.02
CA PRO A 28 -5.18 -25.86 1.32
C PRO A 28 -4.62 -24.44 1.44
N LEU A 29 -4.85 -23.82 2.61
CA LEU A 29 -4.44 -22.46 3.00
C LEU A 29 -2.93 -22.17 2.81
N ASN A 30 -2.14 -23.17 2.42
CA ASN A 30 -0.70 -23.16 2.18
C ASN A 30 -0.31 -23.20 0.69
N SER A 31 -1.26 -23.19 -0.26
CA SER A 31 -0.95 -23.15 -1.69
C SER A 31 -0.75 -21.70 -2.17
N ASN A 32 0.35 -21.43 -2.87
CA ASN A 32 0.58 -20.13 -3.50
C ASN A 32 -0.36 -20.02 -4.73
N PRO A 33 -1.39 -19.17 -4.70
CA PRO A 33 -2.39 -19.06 -5.78
C PRO A 33 -1.85 -18.31 -6.99
N PHE A 34 -0.71 -17.64 -6.83
CA PHE A 34 -0.05 -16.87 -7.87
C PHE A 34 0.91 -17.70 -8.73
N LEU A 35 0.89 -19.04 -8.58
CA LEU A 35 1.70 -19.92 -9.42
C LEU A 35 1.16 -19.89 -10.86
N PRO A 36 1.99 -19.50 -11.86
CA PRO A 36 1.55 -19.30 -13.25
C PRO A 36 0.90 -20.49 -13.95
N ASN A 37 1.09 -21.70 -13.40
CA ASN A 37 0.77 -22.95 -14.10
C ASN A 37 -0.45 -23.72 -13.54
N LEU A 38 -1.22 -23.18 -12.59
CA LEU A 38 -2.23 -24.00 -11.92
C LEU A 38 -3.71 -23.64 -12.14
N GLN A 39 -4.07 -22.46 -12.66
CA GLN A 39 -5.48 -22.05 -12.63
C GLN A 39 -5.93 -21.35 -13.91
N SER A 40 -6.68 -22.07 -14.74
CA SER A 40 -7.48 -21.52 -15.84
C SER A 40 -8.65 -20.66 -15.34
N GLN A 41 -8.99 -20.78 -14.05
CA GLN A 41 -10.04 -20.02 -13.38
C GLN A 41 -9.52 -19.51 -12.03
N ILE A 42 -9.75 -18.23 -11.73
CA ILE A 42 -9.40 -17.63 -10.44
C ILE A 42 -10.33 -18.14 -9.32
N PRO A 43 -9.88 -18.20 -8.06
CA PRO A 43 -10.75 -18.57 -6.95
C PRO A 43 -11.88 -17.56 -6.74
N ASN A 44 -13.08 -18.03 -6.38
CA ASN A 44 -14.28 -17.20 -6.19
C ASN A 44 -14.08 -16.05 -5.19
N GLN A 45 -13.18 -16.19 -4.22
CA GLN A 45 -12.88 -15.14 -3.26
C GLN A 45 -12.26 -13.89 -3.92
N PHE A 46 -11.68 -14.01 -5.11
CA PHE A 46 -11.08 -12.90 -5.88
C PHE A 46 -12.01 -12.27 -6.90
N ILE A 47 -13.24 -12.78 -7.04
CA ILE A 47 -14.21 -12.21 -7.97
C ILE A 47 -14.87 -10.99 -7.32
N TRP A 48 -14.80 -9.84 -8.00
CA TRP A 48 -15.42 -8.60 -7.58
C TRP A 48 -16.78 -8.40 -8.29
N PRO A 49 -17.78 -7.82 -7.61
CA PRO A 49 -19.06 -7.50 -8.24
C PRO A 49 -18.90 -6.51 -9.39
N ASP A 50 -19.79 -6.59 -10.38
CA ASP A 50 -19.75 -5.73 -11.56
C ASP A 50 -19.92 -4.24 -11.21
N GLU A 51 -20.64 -3.91 -10.13
CA GLU A 51 -20.86 -2.52 -9.70
C GLU A 51 -19.60 -1.85 -9.14
N GLU A 52 -18.59 -2.63 -8.74
CA GLU A 52 -17.31 -2.13 -8.24
C GLU A 52 -16.23 -2.08 -9.33
N LYS A 53 -16.50 -2.66 -10.50
CA LYS A 53 -15.55 -2.66 -11.62
C LYS A 53 -15.41 -1.24 -12.19
N PRO A 54 -14.20 -0.87 -12.65
CA PRO A 54 -13.97 0.43 -13.27
C PRO A 54 -14.83 0.56 -14.54
N SER A 55 -15.40 1.75 -14.75
CA SER A 55 -16.10 2.07 -16.00
C SER A 55 -15.10 2.21 -17.14
N ILE A 56 -15.42 1.64 -18.30
CA ILE A 56 -14.61 1.77 -19.52
C ILE A 56 -14.62 3.23 -20.03
N ASP A 57 -15.69 3.97 -19.73
CA ASP A 57 -15.90 5.36 -20.20
C ASP A 57 -15.31 6.42 -19.25
N THR A 58 -14.30 6.06 -18.44
CA THR A 58 -13.70 7.00 -17.49
C THR A 58 -12.76 7.96 -18.23
N PRO A 59 -12.93 9.29 -18.11
CA PRO A 59 -12.06 10.24 -18.79
C PRO A 59 -10.63 10.16 -18.27
N GLU A 60 -9.66 10.39 -19.17
CA GLU A 60 -8.26 10.49 -18.79
C GLU A 60 -8.04 11.70 -17.88
N LEU A 61 -7.37 11.43 -16.76
CA LEU A 61 -7.08 12.44 -15.76
C LEU A 61 -5.66 12.97 -15.96
N ASN A 62 -5.57 14.21 -16.46
CA ASN A 62 -4.29 14.88 -16.63
C ASN A 62 -3.71 15.28 -15.26
N VAL A 63 -2.72 14.50 -14.81
CA VAL A 63 -2.06 14.69 -13.52
C VAL A 63 -1.03 15.81 -13.60
N PRO A 64 -1.05 16.79 -12.68
CA PRO A 64 -0.01 17.82 -12.61
C PRO A 64 1.38 17.21 -12.36
N LEU A 65 2.39 17.73 -13.06
CA LEU A 65 3.78 17.32 -12.95
C LEU A 65 4.60 18.40 -12.25
N LEU A 66 5.26 18.03 -11.16
CA LEU A 66 6.11 18.89 -10.33
C LEU A 66 7.58 18.56 -10.57
N ASP A 67 8.36 19.52 -11.04
CA ASP A 67 9.81 19.39 -11.23
C ASP A 67 10.57 20.04 -10.07
N LEU A 68 11.20 19.23 -9.21
CA LEU A 68 11.89 19.77 -8.04
C LEU A 68 13.25 20.40 -8.33
N TRP A 69 13.89 20.19 -9.49
CA TRP A 69 15.15 20.89 -9.78
C TRP A 69 14.94 22.34 -10.15
N THR A 70 13.87 22.62 -10.89
CA THR A 70 13.59 23.96 -11.39
C THR A 70 12.76 24.80 -10.41
N GLN A 71 12.08 24.17 -9.46
CA GLN A 71 11.02 24.82 -8.69
C GLN A 71 11.29 25.04 -7.19
N VAL A 72 12.36 24.51 -6.60
CA VAL A 72 12.63 24.59 -5.14
C VAL A 72 12.79 26.03 -4.60
N SER A 73 12.85 27.04 -5.46
CA SER A 73 12.96 28.46 -5.06
C SER A 73 12.06 29.43 -5.84
N THR A 74 11.10 28.95 -6.64
CA THR A 74 10.21 29.83 -7.42
C THR A 74 8.80 29.90 -6.82
N PRO A 75 8.16 31.09 -6.74
CA PRO A 75 6.74 31.23 -6.37
C PRO A 75 5.77 30.36 -7.20
N ASP A 76 6.21 29.94 -8.39
CA ASP A 76 5.43 29.10 -9.31
C ASP A 76 5.21 27.67 -8.77
N ALA A 77 6.14 27.17 -7.94
CA ALA A 77 6.09 25.82 -7.38
C ALA A 77 4.95 25.62 -6.38
N SER A 78 4.85 26.55 -5.43
CA SER A 78 3.82 26.54 -4.40
C SER A 78 2.43 26.74 -5.01
N THR A 79 2.34 27.54 -6.08
CA THR A 79 1.09 27.72 -6.83
C THR A 79 0.68 26.44 -7.55
N LEU A 80 1.61 25.76 -8.23
CA LEU A 80 1.34 24.51 -8.93
C LEU A 80 0.91 23.40 -7.98
N ILE A 81 1.56 23.28 -6.81
CA ILE A 81 1.14 22.32 -5.77
C ILE A 81 -0.24 22.69 -5.20
N ALA A 82 -0.50 23.97 -4.90
CA ALA A 82 -1.82 24.39 -4.42
C ALA A 82 -2.92 23.98 -5.40
N GLU A 83 -2.71 24.24 -6.70
CA GLU A 83 -3.65 23.87 -7.74
C GLU A 83 -3.81 22.36 -7.85
N ALA A 84 -2.71 21.61 -7.83
CA ALA A 84 -2.74 20.16 -7.91
C ALA A 84 -3.49 19.54 -6.73
N CYS A 85 -3.18 19.96 -5.51
CA CYS A 85 -3.86 19.50 -4.31
C CYS A 85 -5.34 19.87 -4.28
N THR A 86 -5.71 21.08 -4.74
CA THR A 86 -7.10 21.54 -4.72
C THR A 86 -7.96 20.88 -5.80
N LYS A 87 -7.43 20.74 -7.02
CA LYS A 87 -8.18 20.19 -8.16
C LYS A 87 -8.18 18.67 -8.18
N HIS A 88 -7.05 18.06 -7.85
CA HIS A 88 -6.79 16.64 -8.11
C HIS A 88 -6.50 15.85 -6.83
N GLY A 89 -5.95 16.47 -5.79
CA GLY A 89 -5.50 15.77 -4.58
C GLY A 89 -4.30 14.83 -4.80
N PHE A 90 -3.71 14.82 -6.00
CA PHE A 90 -2.50 14.07 -6.34
C PHE A 90 -1.70 14.83 -7.41
N PHE A 91 -0.40 14.54 -7.49
CA PHE A 91 0.53 15.07 -8.50
C PHE A 91 1.70 14.10 -8.68
N LEU A 92 2.39 14.21 -9.81
CA LEU A 92 3.64 13.50 -10.08
C LEU A 92 4.82 14.39 -9.73
N VAL A 93 5.92 13.79 -9.30
CA VAL A 93 7.17 14.51 -9.01
C VAL A 93 8.29 13.93 -9.88
N ILE A 94 9.00 14.79 -10.59
CA ILE A 94 10.21 14.46 -11.34
C ILE A 94 11.40 15.23 -10.80
N ASN A 95 12.60 14.78 -11.15
CA ASN A 95 13.85 15.39 -10.71
C ASN A 95 13.90 15.53 -9.17
N HIS A 96 13.40 14.52 -8.46
CA HIS A 96 13.22 14.54 -7.01
C HIS A 96 14.51 14.34 -6.19
N GLY A 97 15.64 14.09 -6.85
CA GLY A 97 16.95 13.94 -6.20
C GLY A 97 17.24 12.55 -5.61
N VAL A 98 16.23 11.69 -5.44
CA VAL A 98 16.45 10.26 -5.13
C VAL A 98 17.25 9.58 -6.25
N SER A 99 18.34 8.90 -5.89
CA SER A 99 19.23 8.23 -6.86
C SER A 99 18.51 7.15 -7.66
N GLU A 100 18.64 7.18 -8.99
CA GLU A 100 18.14 6.14 -9.89
C GLU A 100 18.70 4.75 -9.54
N SER A 101 19.97 4.68 -9.11
CA SER A 101 20.58 3.40 -8.72
C SER A 101 19.92 2.83 -7.46
N LEU A 102 19.52 3.69 -6.53
CA LEU A 102 18.85 3.29 -5.29
C LEU A 102 17.42 2.82 -5.57
N ILE A 103 16.71 3.51 -6.46
CA ILE A 103 15.38 3.09 -6.93
C ILE A 103 15.47 1.72 -7.62
N SER A 104 16.41 1.55 -8.54
CA SER A 104 16.63 0.29 -9.25
C SER A 104 17.02 -0.85 -8.31
N ASP A 105 17.89 -0.58 -7.32
CA ASP A 105 18.23 -1.57 -6.31
C ASP A 105 17.01 -1.96 -5.46
N ALA A 106 16.22 -1.00 -4.99
CA ALA A 106 15.01 -1.27 -4.21
C ALA A 106 14.00 -2.12 -5.00
N GLN A 107 13.78 -1.81 -6.29
CA GLN A 107 12.93 -2.61 -7.18
C GLN A 107 13.46 -4.03 -7.36
N ARG A 108 14.75 -4.19 -7.66
CA ARG A 108 15.38 -5.51 -7.82
C ARG A 108 15.28 -6.35 -6.55
N PHE A 109 15.51 -5.75 -5.38
CA PHE A 109 15.36 -6.47 -4.13
C PHE A 109 13.89 -6.82 -3.86
N MET A 110 12.96 -5.92 -4.16
CA MET A 110 11.53 -6.20 -4.06
C MET A 110 11.11 -7.41 -4.91
N GLU A 111 11.51 -7.46 -6.19
CA GLU A 111 11.29 -8.61 -7.08
C GLU A 111 11.86 -9.89 -6.46
N ARG A 112 13.12 -9.85 -6.02
CA ARG A 112 13.78 -10.99 -5.36
C ARG A 112 13.02 -11.50 -4.15
N PHE A 113 12.37 -10.63 -3.37
CA PHE A 113 11.56 -11.08 -2.23
C PHE A 113 10.30 -11.80 -2.68
N PHE A 114 9.58 -11.26 -3.64
CA PHE A 114 8.32 -11.85 -4.10
C PHE A 114 8.51 -13.15 -4.90
N ASP A 115 9.67 -13.31 -5.55
CA ASP A 115 10.12 -14.53 -6.20
C ASP A 115 10.53 -15.65 -5.21
N MET A 116 10.70 -15.35 -3.92
CA MET A 116 11.05 -16.38 -2.94
C MET A 116 9.91 -17.40 -2.74
N PRO A 117 10.25 -18.64 -2.37
CA PRO A 117 9.25 -19.62 -1.95
C PRO A 117 8.33 -19.05 -0.85
N LEU A 118 7.04 -19.41 -0.90
CA LEU A 118 6.06 -18.91 0.07
C LEU A 118 6.49 -19.16 1.53
N ILE A 119 7.14 -20.28 1.82
CA ILE A 119 7.63 -20.61 3.16
C ILE A 119 8.65 -19.59 3.69
N GLU A 120 9.51 -19.06 2.82
CA GLU A 120 10.48 -18.01 3.17
C GLU A 120 9.77 -16.66 3.36
N LYS A 121 8.84 -16.30 2.47
CA LYS A 121 8.03 -15.06 2.62
C LYS A 121 7.22 -15.06 3.93
N GLN A 122 6.71 -16.22 4.34
CA GLN A 122 5.95 -16.39 5.59
C GLN A 122 6.78 -16.18 6.86
N ARG A 123 8.12 -16.18 6.80
CA ARG A 123 8.96 -15.76 7.93
C ARG A 123 8.69 -14.31 8.33
N ALA A 124 8.32 -13.47 7.35
CA ALA A 124 7.91 -12.10 7.57
C ALA A 124 6.40 -11.91 7.78
N LYS A 125 5.62 -12.97 7.99
CA LYS A 125 4.15 -12.89 8.09
C LYS A 125 3.72 -11.85 9.12
N ARG A 126 2.85 -10.93 8.69
CA ARG A 126 2.17 -9.97 9.57
C ARG A 126 1.39 -10.70 10.65
N LYS A 127 1.66 -10.38 11.92
CA LYS A 127 0.94 -10.98 13.06
C LYS A 127 -0.39 -10.27 13.30
N LEU A 128 -1.27 -10.96 14.03
CA LEU A 128 -2.55 -10.37 14.44
C LEU A 128 -2.29 -9.14 15.32
N GLY A 129 -2.88 -8.00 14.96
CA GLY A 129 -2.69 -6.73 15.66
C GLY A 129 -1.55 -5.86 15.14
N GLU A 130 -0.67 -6.39 14.27
CA GLU A 130 0.39 -5.61 13.63
C GLU A 130 -0.09 -4.95 12.32
N SER A 131 0.45 -3.78 12.00
CA SER A 131 0.17 -3.03 10.77
C SER A 131 1.18 -3.32 9.64
N TYR A 132 2.25 -4.05 9.93
CA TYR A 132 3.36 -4.36 9.02
C TYR A 132 3.67 -5.86 8.98
N GLY A 133 4.48 -6.29 8.01
CA GLY A 133 4.77 -7.69 7.68
C GLY A 133 4.25 -8.09 6.31
N TYR A 134 4.61 -9.30 5.90
CA TYR A 134 4.12 -9.96 4.71
C TYR A 134 2.65 -10.33 4.88
N ALA A 135 1.83 -9.94 3.91
CA ALA A 135 0.44 -10.30 3.82
C ALA A 135 0.09 -10.64 2.37
N CYS A 136 -0.56 -11.78 2.21
CA CYS A 136 -1.25 -12.18 0.99
C CYS A 136 -2.75 -12.08 1.24
N SER A 137 -3.57 -11.88 0.22
CA SER A 137 -5.02 -11.69 0.39
C SER A 137 -5.74 -12.85 1.07
N PHE A 138 -5.13 -14.03 1.19
CA PHE A 138 -5.63 -15.17 1.99
C PHE A 138 -5.44 -15.03 3.51
N THR A 139 -4.65 -14.06 3.96
CA THR A 139 -4.29 -13.87 5.38
C THR A 139 -5.11 -12.77 6.07
N GLY A 140 -6.30 -12.45 5.54
CA GLY A 140 -7.01 -11.20 5.79
C GLY A 140 -8.39 -11.30 6.46
N ARG A 141 -8.93 -10.11 6.76
CA ARG A 141 -10.19 -9.80 7.48
C ARG A 141 -11.47 -10.12 6.69
N PHE A 142 -11.35 -10.41 5.40
CA PHE A 142 -12.46 -10.57 4.46
C PHE A 142 -12.47 -12.00 3.92
N SER A 143 -13.66 -12.55 3.73
CA SER A 143 -13.86 -13.89 3.16
C SER A 143 -14.15 -13.88 1.65
N THR A 144 -14.43 -12.70 1.09
CA THR A 144 -14.78 -12.48 -0.33
C THR A 144 -14.20 -11.12 -0.81
N LYS A 145 -14.16 -10.89 -2.12
CA LYS A 145 -13.61 -9.67 -2.77
C LYS A 145 -12.16 -9.39 -2.38
N LEU A 146 -11.36 -10.43 -2.39
CA LEU A 146 -9.94 -10.36 -2.07
C LEU A 146 -9.18 -9.63 -3.17
N PRO A 147 -8.31 -8.65 -2.82
CA PRO A 147 -7.46 -8.00 -3.80
C PRO A 147 -6.49 -8.99 -4.45
N TRP A 148 -6.27 -8.94 -5.76
CA TRP A 148 -5.27 -9.77 -6.45
C TRP A 148 -3.85 -9.21 -6.27
N LYS A 149 -3.30 -9.36 -5.06
CA LYS A 149 -1.95 -8.90 -4.71
C LYS A 149 -1.35 -9.63 -3.53
N GLU A 150 -0.05 -9.49 -3.40
CA GLU A 150 0.68 -9.70 -2.16
C GLU A 150 1.45 -8.44 -1.76
N THR A 151 1.70 -8.31 -0.45
CA THR A 151 2.31 -7.10 0.12
C THR A 151 3.35 -7.47 1.16
N LEU A 152 4.43 -6.68 1.23
CA LEU A 152 5.35 -6.65 2.35
C LEU A 152 5.36 -5.23 2.90
N SER A 153 5.03 -5.06 4.18
CA SER A 153 5.14 -3.78 4.86
C SER A 153 6.19 -3.82 5.96
N PHE A 154 6.88 -2.70 6.19
CA PHE A 154 7.83 -2.56 7.30
C PHE A 154 7.82 -1.12 7.80
N ARG A 155 8.05 -0.97 9.11
CA ARG A 155 8.09 0.33 9.78
C ARG A 155 9.42 1.02 9.54
N PHE A 156 9.35 2.32 9.28
CA PHE A 156 10.48 3.25 9.25
C PHE A 156 10.25 4.28 10.33
N SER A 157 11.30 4.68 11.05
CA SER A 157 11.21 5.75 12.03
C SER A 157 12.49 6.57 12.02
N ASN A 158 12.32 7.88 12.00
CA ASN A 158 13.41 8.86 12.01
C ASN A 158 13.62 9.51 13.39
N GLU A 159 12.98 9.01 14.46
CA GLU A 159 13.08 9.56 15.83
C GLU A 159 14.52 9.59 16.38
N ASN A 160 15.38 8.67 15.92
CA ASN A 160 16.78 8.63 16.32
C ASN A 160 17.67 8.71 15.08
N SER A 161 18.40 9.82 14.92
CA SER A 161 19.35 10.00 13.82
C SER A 161 20.32 8.82 13.73
N GLY A 162 20.28 8.09 12.61
CA GLY A 162 21.08 6.88 12.40
C GLY A 162 20.42 5.56 12.83
N SER A 163 19.11 5.58 13.15
CA SER A 163 18.34 4.36 13.37
C SER A 163 18.40 3.44 12.16
N ARG A 164 18.53 2.14 12.41
CA ARG A 164 18.57 1.08 11.39
C ARG A 164 17.31 0.24 11.40
N THR A 165 16.17 0.84 11.80
CA THR A 165 14.88 0.14 12.02
C THR A 165 14.53 -0.81 10.87
N VAL A 166 14.68 -0.37 9.62
CA VAL A 166 14.35 -1.18 8.44
C VAL A 166 15.39 -2.28 8.25
N GLN A 167 16.67 -1.94 8.32
CA GLN A 167 17.75 -2.92 8.17
C GLN A 167 17.66 -4.03 9.22
N ASP A 168 17.45 -3.66 10.48
CA ASP A 168 17.31 -4.57 11.61
C ASP A 168 16.05 -5.43 11.47
N TYR A 169 14.94 -4.86 11.00
CA TYR A 169 13.71 -5.61 10.72
C TYR A 169 13.98 -6.78 9.76
N PHE A 170 14.68 -6.54 8.64
CA PHE A 170 15.00 -7.58 7.67
C PHE A 170 15.96 -8.62 8.26
N SER A 171 17.01 -8.19 8.95
CA SER A 171 18.00 -9.10 9.57
C SER A 171 17.38 -10.00 10.64
N VAL A 172 16.48 -9.46 11.47
CA VAL A 172 15.80 -10.22 12.53
C VAL A 172 14.73 -11.15 11.96
N THR A 173 13.98 -10.69 10.97
CA THR A 173 12.81 -11.41 10.44
C THR A 173 13.20 -12.48 9.41
N LEU A 174 14.14 -12.16 8.53
CA LEU A 174 14.55 -13.01 7.41
C LEU A 174 15.97 -13.55 7.53
N GLY A 175 16.75 -13.14 8.55
CA GLY A 175 18.11 -13.62 8.78
C GLY A 175 19.19 -12.68 8.27
N GLN A 176 20.43 -12.92 8.71
CA GLN A 176 21.58 -12.04 8.45
C GLN A 176 21.95 -11.96 6.96
N GLU A 177 21.60 -12.97 6.16
CA GLU A 177 21.76 -12.96 4.72
C GLU A 177 20.91 -11.88 4.02
N PHE A 178 19.87 -11.36 4.70
CA PHE A 178 19.05 -10.23 4.25
C PHE A 178 19.52 -8.87 4.79
N GLU A 179 20.69 -8.78 5.43
CA GLU A 179 21.21 -7.50 5.92
C GLU A 179 21.35 -6.48 4.79
N ARG A 180 21.93 -6.88 3.65
CA ARG A 180 22.04 -6.01 2.46
C ARG A 180 20.66 -5.62 1.92
N PHE A 181 19.71 -6.54 1.99
CA PHE A 181 18.32 -6.31 1.58
C PHE A 181 17.72 -5.17 2.41
N GLY A 182 17.81 -5.29 3.73
CA GLY A 182 17.35 -4.29 4.66
C GLY A 182 18.08 -2.96 4.55
N LYS A 183 19.39 -2.96 4.28
CA LYS A 183 20.16 -1.74 4.08
C LYS A 183 19.65 -0.92 2.88
N VAL A 184 19.35 -1.56 1.75
CA VAL A 184 18.83 -0.85 0.57
C VAL A 184 17.49 -0.20 0.87
N PHE A 185 16.59 -0.91 1.56
CA PHE A 185 15.30 -0.33 1.94
C PHE A 185 15.41 0.74 3.02
N GLN A 186 16.39 0.63 3.93
CA GLN A 186 16.71 1.70 4.89
C GLN A 186 17.13 2.97 4.14
N ASP A 187 18.15 2.86 3.27
CA ASP A 187 18.65 3.98 2.47
C ASP A 187 17.52 4.60 1.61
N TYR A 188 16.64 3.75 1.04
CA TYR A 188 15.49 4.20 0.26
C TYR A 188 14.46 4.94 1.12
N CYS A 189 14.12 4.43 2.31
CA CYS A 189 13.22 5.12 3.24
C CYS A 189 13.81 6.47 3.70
N ASP A 190 15.11 6.54 3.99
CA ASP A 190 15.78 7.78 4.36
C ASP A 190 15.68 8.84 3.24
N ALA A 191 15.90 8.42 2.00
CA ALA A 191 15.77 9.29 0.82
C ALA A 191 14.32 9.77 0.62
N MET A 192 13.34 8.87 0.80
CA MET A 192 11.91 9.22 0.69
C MET A 192 11.43 10.11 1.84
N SER A 193 11.98 9.95 3.05
CA SER A 193 11.76 10.83 4.20
C SER A 193 12.29 12.23 3.95
N SER A 194 13.49 12.34 3.37
CA SER A 194 14.04 13.64 2.98
C SER A 194 13.19 14.31 1.90
N LEU A 195 12.75 13.53 0.90
CA LEU A 195 11.89 14.03 -0.18
C LEU A 195 10.53 14.51 0.34
N SER A 196 9.90 13.78 1.27
CA SER A 196 8.59 14.17 1.80
C SER A 196 8.67 15.46 2.60
N LEU A 197 9.72 15.68 3.38
CA LEU A 197 9.94 16.95 4.08
C LEU A 197 10.05 18.12 3.09
N ASN A 198 10.75 17.94 1.97
CA ASN A 198 10.81 18.96 0.93
C ASN A 198 9.43 19.25 0.31
N ILE A 199 8.59 18.23 0.12
CA ILE A 199 7.22 18.42 -0.37
C ILE A 199 6.36 19.13 0.69
N MET A 200 6.51 18.80 1.98
CA MET A 200 5.80 19.47 3.08
C MET A 200 6.17 20.95 3.18
N GLU A 201 7.41 21.31 2.89
CA GLU A 201 7.84 22.71 2.83
C GLU A 201 7.15 23.48 1.70
N LEU A 202 7.02 22.88 0.52
CA LEU A 202 6.32 23.49 -0.61
C LEU A 202 4.81 23.61 -0.32
N LEU A 203 4.22 22.63 0.37
CA LEU A 203 2.84 22.72 0.86
C LEU A 203 2.67 23.85 1.87
N GLY A 204 3.63 24.05 2.78
CA GLY A 204 3.67 25.20 3.70
C GLY A 204 3.60 26.53 2.96
N LEU A 205 4.48 26.71 1.97
CA LEU A 205 4.49 27.89 1.11
C LEU A 205 3.15 28.07 0.35
N SER A 206 2.57 26.98 -0.15
CA SER A 206 1.30 27.00 -0.89
C SER A 206 0.13 27.50 -0.04
N LEU A 207 0.19 27.28 1.28
CA LEU A 207 -0.81 27.71 2.26
C LEU A 207 -0.51 29.10 2.85
N GLY A 208 0.55 29.77 2.39
CA GLY A 208 0.96 31.08 2.89
C GLY A 208 1.52 31.04 4.33
N VAL A 209 1.90 29.87 4.82
CA VAL A 209 2.61 29.73 6.10
C VAL A 209 4.11 29.69 5.87
N ASN A 210 4.88 29.78 6.96
CA ASN A 210 6.33 29.64 6.90
C ASN A 210 6.72 28.26 6.31
N ARG A 211 7.78 28.22 5.51
CA ARG A 211 8.26 27.03 4.79
C ARG A 211 8.46 25.85 5.74
N GLU A 212 9.07 26.10 6.89
CA GLU A 212 9.44 25.11 7.90
C GLU A 212 8.27 24.75 8.83
N TYR A 213 7.09 25.37 8.66
CA TYR A 213 5.94 25.20 9.53
C TYR A 213 5.54 23.74 9.70
N PHE A 214 5.42 22.99 8.59
CA PHE A 214 5.07 21.57 8.66
C PHE A 214 6.26 20.67 9.02
N ARG A 215 7.50 21.12 8.76
CA ARG A 215 8.71 20.30 8.93
C ARG A 215 8.81 19.73 10.34
N GLY A 216 8.58 20.56 11.36
CA GLY A 216 8.64 20.13 12.76
C GLY A 216 7.60 19.07 13.15
N PHE A 217 6.50 18.92 12.40
CA PHE A 217 5.50 17.87 12.66
C PHE A 217 5.88 16.52 12.03
N PHE A 218 6.76 16.52 11.03
CA PHE A 218 7.08 15.33 10.21
C PHE A 218 8.58 14.96 10.26
N GLU A 219 9.42 15.73 10.93
CA GLU A 219 10.86 15.48 11.08
C GLU A 219 11.15 14.13 11.75
N GLU A 220 10.46 13.84 12.85
CA GLU A 220 10.55 12.59 13.60
C GLU A 220 9.49 11.59 13.13
N ASN A 221 9.27 11.49 11.82
CA ASN A 221 8.20 10.66 11.29
C ASN A 221 8.34 9.19 11.70
N ASP A 222 7.18 8.59 11.87
CA ASP A 222 6.97 7.16 11.96
C ASP A 222 6.09 6.75 10.79
N SER A 223 6.61 5.90 9.92
CA SER A 223 5.99 5.62 8.63
C SER A 223 6.00 4.15 8.30
N ILE A 224 5.09 3.74 7.42
CA ILE A 224 5.04 2.37 6.92
C ILE A 224 5.36 2.38 5.44
N MET A 225 6.46 1.72 5.08
CA MET A 225 6.74 1.39 3.70
C MET A 225 5.94 0.15 3.31
N ARG A 226 5.31 0.18 2.14
CA ARG A 226 4.59 -0.96 1.57
C ARG A 226 5.07 -1.26 0.15
N LEU A 227 5.56 -2.47 -0.01
CA LEU A 227 5.86 -3.09 -1.28
C LEU A 227 4.61 -3.84 -1.74
N ASN A 228 4.04 -3.47 -2.90
CA ASN A 228 2.92 -4.19 -3.50
C ASN A 228 3.37 -4.93 -4.76
N HIS A 229 3.12 -6.24 -4.80
CA HIS A 229 3.33 -7.05 -5.99
C HIS A 229 1.98 -7.51 -6.54
N TYR A 230 1.81 -7.36 -7.84
CA TYR A 230 0.60 -7.72 -8.58
C TYR A 230 0.92 -8.86 -9.55
N PRO A 231 0.68 -10.11 -9.15
CA PRO A 231 0.94 -11.28 -9.99
C PRO A 231 0.08 -11.26 -11.25
N LEU A 232 0.55 -11.94 -12.30
CA LEU A 232 -0.24 -12.14 -13.51
C LEU A 232 -1.57 -12.83 -13.17
N CYS A 233 -2.65 -12.36 -13.78
CA CYS A 233 -4.00 -12.87 -13.57
C CYS A 233 -4.56 -13.41 -14.89
N ALA A 234 -5.11 -14.62 -14.87
CA ALA A 234 -5.75 -15.22 -16.05
C ALA A 234 -7.08 -14.55 -16.42
N GLN A 235 -7.75 -13.90 -15.45
CA GLN A 235 -9.05 -13.26 -15.62
C GLN A 235 -9.05 -11.85 -14.99
N PRO A 236 -8.25 -10.90 -15.53
CA PRO A 236 -8.06 -9.58 -14.93
C PRO A 236 -9.38 -8.80 -14.78
N ASP A 237 -10.33 -8.98 -15.70
CA ASP A 237 -11.65 -8.30 -15.69
C ASP A 237 -12.57 -8.72 -14.53
N LEU A 238 -12.22 -9.80 -13.81
CA LEU A 238 -12.97 -10.28 -12.64
C LEU A 238 -12.34 -9.86 -11.31
N THR A 239 -11.11 -9.31 -11.32
CA THR A 239 -10.33 -9.01 -10.12
C THR A 239 -10.00 -7.53 -9.99
N LEU A 240 -9.87 -7.03 -8.76
CA LEU A 240 -9.23 -5.74 -8.48
C LEU A 240 -8.05 -5.92 -7.53
N VAL A 241 -7.11 -4.97 -7.56
CA VAL A 241 -5.87 -4.99 -6.75
C VAL A 241 -5.93 -4.14 -5.49
N ALA A 242 -6.99 -3.34 -5.36
CA ALA A 242 -7.25 -2.51 -4.21
C ALA A 242 -8.76 -2.30 -4.07
N PHE A 243 -9.21 -2.19 -2.82
CA PHE A 243 -10.54 -1.68 -2.54
C PHE A 243 -10.62 -0.23 -2.96
N LYS A 244 -11.80 0.16 -3.44
CA LYS A 244 -12.17 1.55 -3.63
C LYS A 244 -12.06 2.26 -2.29
N SER A 245 -11.04 3.09 -2.12
CA SER A 245 -11.00 3.99 -0.97
C SER A 245 -12.03 5.08 -1.19
N LEU A 246 -12.77 5.45 -0.14
CA LEU A 246 -13.72 6.57 -0.14
C LEU A 246 -12.97 7.90 -0.16
N LEU A 247 -12.09 8.09 -1.14
CA LEU A 247 -11.61 9.41 -1.49
C LEU A 247 -12.60 9.94 -2.53
N THR A 248 -13.31 11.01 -2.18
CA THR A 248 -14.17 11.76 -3.09
C THR A 248 -13.52 13.12 -3.24
N ILE A 249 -13.19 13.49 -4.47
CA ILE A 249 -12.81 14.85 -4.81
C ILE A 249 -13.95 15.38 -5.67
N ASN A 250 -14.65 16.41 -5.18
CA ASN A 250 -15.82 17.01 -5.82
C ASN A 250 -17.02 16.07 -6.06
N GLY A 251 -17.17 15.02 -5.25
CA GLY A 251 -18.34 14.12 -5.30
C GLY A 251 -18.21 12.96 -6.29
N ASP A 252 -17.15 12.92 -7.09
CA ASP A 252 -16.86 11.78 -7.96
C ASP A 252 -15.96 10.78 -7.23
N PRO A 253 -16.35 9.50 -7.19
CA PRO A 253 -15.58 8.50 -6.49
C PRO A 253 -14.39 8.02 -7.34
N PHE A 254 -13.20 7.89 -6.74
CA PHE A 254 -12.02 7.35 -7.44
C PHE A 254 -12.31 5.97 -8.04
N SER A 255 -12.07 5.79 -9.34
CA SER A 255 -12.11 4.49 -10.00
C SER A 255 -10.83 3.70 -9.71
N PRO A 256 -10.90 2.37 -9.51
CA PRO A 256 -9.72 1.54 -9.36
C PRO A 256 -8.85 1.57 -10.63
N PHE A 257 -7.53 1.50 -10.45
CA PHE A 257 -6.58 1.44 -11.57
C PHE A 257 -6.67 0.08 -12.29
N PRO A 258 -6.70 0.06 -13.64
CA PRO A 258 -6.63 -1.18 -14.40
C PRO A 258 -5.29 -1.89 -14.18
N MET A 259 -5.31 -3.22 -14.23
CA MET A 259 -4.15 -4.10 -14.07
C MET A 259 -3.06 -3.77 -15.09
N PRO A 260 -1.84 -3.36 -14.68
CA PRO A 260 -0.69 -3.39 -15.56
C PRO A 260 -0.19 -4.83 -15.69
N SER A 261 0.43 -5.17 -16.82
CA SER A 261 1.25 -6.39 -16.93
C SER A 261 2.37 -6.33 -15.90
N SER A 262 2.29 -7.15 -14.84
CA SER A 262 3.28 -7.27 -13.75
C SER A 262 3.88 -5.93 -13.31
N SER A 263 3.16 -5.17 -12.48
CA SER A 263 3.69 -3.93 -11.89
C SER A 263 4.12 -4.13 -10.44
N ILE A 264 5.04 -3.28 -10.02
CA ILE A 264 5.53 -3.15 -8.66
C ILE A 264 5.31 -1.71 -8.24
N SER A 265 4.64 -1.49 -7.12
CA SER A 265 4.46 -0.16 -6.55
C SER A 265 5.01 -0.10 -5.12
N VAL A 266 5.70 0.99 -4.84
CA VAL A 266 6.25 1.31 -3.52
C VAL A 266 5.49 2.52 -3.00
N THR A 267 4.82 2.37 -1.86
CA THR A 267 4.07 3.46 -1.23
C THR A 267 4.55 3.64 0.20
N LEU A 268 4.98 4.84 0.53
CA LEU A 268 5.24 5.25 1.90
C LEU A 268 3.98 5.96 2.43
N SER A 269 3.42 5.45 3.52
CA SER A 269 2.30 6.09 4.22
C SER A 269 2.82 6.76 5.49
N TRP A 270 2.51 8.05 5.62
CA TRP A 270 2.71 8.88 6.82
C TRP A 270 1.54 8.71 7.78
#